data_AF-A0A3Q1LGI2-F1
#
_entry.id   AF-A0A3Q1LGI2-F1
#
_cell.length_a   1.000
_cell.length_b   1.000
_cell.length_c   1.000
_cell.angle_alpha   90.00
_cell.angle_beta   90.00
_cell.angle_gamma   90.00
#
_symmetry.space_group_name_H-M   'P 1'
#
loop_
_entity.id
_entity.type
_entity.pdbx_description
1 polymer ?
#
loop_
_entity_poly.entity_id
_entity_poly.type
_entity_poly.pdbx_seq_one_letter_code
_entity_poly.pdbx_strand_id
1 'polypeptide(L)'
;MRNAGLEETQAGIKIAGRNINNLRYADDTTLMAESEEELKSLLMKVKEESEKVGLKLNIQKTKIMASGLITSWEIDGETVETVSDFIFLGSKITADGDCSHEIKRRLLLGRKVMTNLDSIFKSRDITLPKKVHLVKAMVFPGVMYGCESWTVKKAEC
;
A
#
# COMPACT_ATOMS: atom_id res chain seq x y z
N MET A 1 17.63 11.21 -0.72
CA MET A 1 16.58 10.97 -1.75
C MET A 1 16.81 11.96 -2.88
N ARG A 2 16.72 11.53 -4.15
CA ARG A 2 16.92 12.43 -5.30
C ARG A 2 15.66 13.29 -5.50
N ASN A 3 15.85 14.57 -5.84
CA ASN A 3 14.76 15.49 -6.14
C ASN A 3 14.01 14.99 -7.39
N ALA A 4 12.69 14.82 -7.31
CA ALA A 4 11.86 14.47 -8.47
C ALA A 4 11.02 15.67 -8.95
N GLY A 5 11.44 16.89 -8.61
CA GLY A 5 10.77 18.13 -9.00
C GLY A 5 9.38 18.33 -8.37
N LEU A 6 9.00 17.53 -7.37
CA LEU A 6 7.64 17.55 -6.81
C LEU A 6 7.45 18.59 -5.69
N GLU A 7 8.50 19.27 -5.23
CA GLU A 7 8.40 20.21 -4.10
C GLU A 7 7.72 21.54 -4.49
N GLU A 8 7.78 21.92 -5.77
CA GLU A 8 7.22 23.17 -6.29
C GLU A 8 5.80 23.04 -6.85
N THR A 9 5.24 21.82 -6.89
CA THR A 9 3.92 21.60 -7.48
C THR A 9 2.80 21.87 -6.49
N GLN A 10 1.75 22.57 -6.95
CA GLN A 10 0.53 22.75 -6.18
C GLN A 10 -0.39 21.52 -6.21
N ALA A 11 -0.21 20.64 -7.21
CA ALA A 11 -0.94 19.38 -7.31
C ALA A 11 -0.63 18.48 -6.10
N GLY A 12 -1.64 17.78 -5.60
CA GLY A 12 -1.52 16.95 -4.41
C GLY A 12 -2.82 16.85 -3.63
N ILE A 13 -2.76 16.26 -2.45
CA ILE A 13 -3.88 16.20 -1.50
C ILE A 13 -3.52 17.03 -0.27
N LYS A 14 -4.43 17.90 0.17
CA LYS A 14 -4.24 18.68 1.40
C LYS A 14 -4.63 17.87 2.63
N ILE A 15 -3.64 17.56 3.48
CA ILE A 15 -3.83 16.85 4.74
C ILE A 15 -3.30 17.73 5.88
N ALA A 16 -4.17 18.08 6.83
CA ALA A 16 -3.83 18.93 7.98
C ALA A 16 -3.10 20.24 7.60
N GLY A 17 -3.52 20.87 6.50
CA GLY A 17 -2.92 22.12 5.99
C GLY A 17 -1.61 21.94 5.21
N ARG A 18 -1.13 20.71 5.01
CA ARG A 18 0.06 20.41 4.22
C ARG A 18 -0.34 19.76 2.89
N ASN A 19 0.29 20.16 1.80
CA ASN A 19 0.11 19.50 0.52
C ASN A 19 0.98 18.24 0.47
N ILE A 20 0.37 17.08 0.19
CA ILE A 20 1.06 15.79 0.06
C ILE A 20 0.77 15.26 -1.34
N ASN A 21 1.81 15.16 -2.16
CA ASN A 21 1.68 14.69 -3.54
C ASN A 21 2.40 13.36 -3.81
N ASN A 22 3.27 12.91 -2.88
CA ASN A 22 3.98 11.65 -3.03
C ASN A 22 4.34 10.99 -1.70
N LEU A 23 4.46 9.67 -1.73
CA LEU A 23 5.08 8.82 -0.70
C LEU A 23 6.14 7.96 -1.38
N ARG A 24 7.32 7.82 -0.76
CA ARG A 24 8.42 7.05 -1.34
C ARG A 24 9.01 6.08 -0.34
N TYR A 25 9.22 4.85 -0.78
CA TYR A 25 9.90 3.82 -0.04
C TYR A 25 10.76 2.98 -0.99
N ALA A 26 12.10 3.06 -0.85
CA ALA A 26 13.04 2.47 -1.79
C ALA A 26 12.73 2.88 -3.26
N ASP A 27 12.38 1.92 -4.12
CA ASP A 27 11.97 2.12 -5.51
C ASP A 27 10.46 2.37 -5.68
N ASP A 28 9.64 2.04 -4.68
CA ASP A 28 8.21 2.31 -4.71
C ASP A 28 7.94 3.81 -4.51
N THR A 29 7.23 4.40 -5.47
CA THR A 29 6.74 5.79 -5.39
C THR A 29 5.23 5.81 -5.64
N THR A 30 4.49 6.32 -4.66
CA THR A 30 3.05 6.58 -4.78
C THR A 30 2.83 8.06 -5.03
N LEU A 31 2.03 8.40 -6.04
CA LEU A 31 1.60 9.76 -6.33
C LEU A 31 0.13 9.92 -5.95
N MET A 32 -0.23 11.10 -5.46
CA MET A 32 -1.59 11.40 -5.00
C MET A 32 -1.97 12.81 -5.45
N ALA A 33 -3.20 12.98 -5.89
CA ALA A 33 -3.77 14.26 -6.30
C ALA A 33 -5.29 14.26 -6.13
N GLU A 34 -5.90 15.45 -6.17
CA GLU A 34 -7.36 15.61 -6.07
C GLU A 34 -8.07 15.41 -7.41
N SER A 35 -7.37 15.50 -8.55
CA SER A 35 -7.91 15.23 -9.89
C SER A 35 -7.05 14.29 -10.74
N GLU A 36 -7.68 13.72 -11.77
CA GLU A 36 -7.03 12.86 -12.75
C GLU A 36 -5.94 13.61 -13.52
N GLU A 37 -6.21 14.87 -13.90
CA GLU A 37 -5.27 15.73 -14.64
C GLU A 37 -4.04 16.06 -13.81
N GLU A 38 -4.23 16.38 -12.53
CA GLU A 38 -3.14 16.62 -11.60
C GLU A 38 -2.29 15.37 -11.39
N LEU A 39 -2.92 14.21 -11.20
CA LEU A 39 -2.21 12.94 -11.03
C LEU A 39 -1.37 12.61 -12.29
N LYS A 40 -1.93 12.83 -13.48
CA LYS A 40 -1.24 12.63 -14.75
C LYS A 40 -0.04 13.58 -14.90
N SER A 41 -0.22 14.85 -14.54
CA SER A 41 0.87 15.84 -14.52
C SER A 41 2.00 15.43 -13.58
N LEU A 42 1.67 14.98 -12.37
CA LEU A 42 2.66 14.48 -11.41
C LEU A 42 3.44 13.28 -11.97
N LEU A 43 2.74 12.32 -12.58
CA LEU A 43 3.36 11.12 -13.15
C LEU A 43 4.32 11.46 -14.30
N MET A 44 3.92 12.35 -15.20
CA MET A 44 4.77 12.81 -16.30
C MET A 44 6.02 13.55 -15.78
N LYS A 45 5.87 14.39 -14.75
CA LYS A 45 7.00 15.07 -14.13
C LYS A 45 8.00 14.08 -13.51
N VAL A 46 7.50 13.07 -12.80
CA VAL A 46 8.37 12.01 -12.25
C VAL A 46 9.08 11.24 -13.35
N LYS A 47 8.39 10.94 -14.46
CA LYS A 47 9.00 10.29 -15.63
C LYS A 47 10.16 11.12 -16.17
N GLU A 48 9.93 12.39 -16.50
CA GLU A 48 10.94 13.28 -17.08
C GLU A 48 12.16 13.44 -16.16
N GLU A 49 11.95 13.67 -14.86
CA GLU A 49 13.07 13.78 -13.90
C GLU A 49 13.82 12.46 -13.71
N SER A 50 13.13 11.33 -13.79
CA SER A 50 13.76 10.01 -13.71
C SER A 50 14.64 9.73 -14.93
N GLU A 51 14.19 10.11 -16.13
CA GLU A 51 14.95 9.93 -17.37
C GLU A 51 16.25 10.75 -17.38
N LYS A 52 16.25 11.95 -16.81
CA LYS A 52 17.46 12.79 -16.67
C LYS A 52 18.58 12.10 -15.88
N VAL A 53 18.23 11.17 -15.00
CA VAL A 53 19.19 10.39 -14.21
C VAL A 53 19.34 8.95 -14.69
N GLY A 54 18.85 8.64 -15.90
CA GLY A 54 18.96 7.33 -16.54
C GLY A 54 18.01 6.26 -16.00
N LEU A 55 16.96 6.65 -15.25
CA LEU A 55 15.93 5.75 -14.75
C LEU A 55 14.71 5.77 -15.67
N LYS A 56 13.95 4.67 -15.71
CA LYS A 56 12.71 4.53 -16.48
C LYS A 56 11.59 4.05 -15.57
N LEU A 57 10.38 4.55 -15.82
CA LEU A 57 9.19 4.01 -15.19
C LEU A 57 8.88 2.61 -15.74
N ASN A 58 8.51 1.71 -14.85
CA ASN A 58 8.01 0.40 -15.24
C ASN A 58 6.48 0.46 -15.35
N ILE A 59 5.98 0.79 -16.55
CA ILE A 59 4.55 1.01 -16.81
C ILE A 59 3.72 -0.23 -16.45
N GLN A 60 4.22 -1.43 -16.72
CA GLN A 60 3.54 -2.69 -16.38
C GLN A 60 3.36 -2.89 -14.87
N LYS A 61 4.25 -2.34 -14.03
CA LYS A 61 4.12 -2.35 -12.56
C LYS A 61 3.35 -1.15 -12.02
N THR A 62 3.30 -0.04 -12.74
CA THR A 62 2.52 1.14 -12.35
C THR A 62 1.02 0.83 -12.40
N LYS A 63 0.32 1.17 -11.31
CA LYS A 63 -1.13 1.02 -11.18
C LYS A 63 -1.75 2.36 -10.85
N ILE A 64 -2.97 2.56 -11.35
CA ILE A 64 -3.79 3.72 -11.04
C ILE A 64 -5.00 3.25 -10.24
N MET A 65 -5.33 3.96 -9.18
CA MET A 65 -6.49 3.68 -8.34
C MET A 65 -7.17 5.01 -8.00
N ALA A 66 -8.49 5.06 -8.11
CA ALA A 66 -9.29 6.21 -7.71
C ALA A 66 -10.63 5.77 -7.13
N SER A 67 -11.18 6.62 -6.26
CA SER A 67 -12.54 6.47 -5.73
C SER A 67 -13.63 6.86 -6.74
N GLY A 68 -13.26 7.59 -7.80
CA GLY A 68 -14.16 8.04 -8.86
C GLY A 68 -13.88 7.37 -10.21
N LEU A 69 -14.52 7.90 -11.26
CA LEU A 69 -14.23 7.51 -12.63
C LEU A 69 -12.81 7.95 -13.01
N ILE A 70 -12.09 7.08 -13.70
CA ILE A 70 -10.79 7.38 -14.30
C ILE A 70 -10.83 6.96 -15.77
N THR A 71 -10.30 7.81 -16.65
CA THR A 71 -10.13 7.46 -18.06
C THR A 71 -8.92 6.55 -18.26
N SER A 72 -8.87 5.82 -19.37
CA SER A 72 -7.71 4.99 -19.69
C SER A 72 -6.50 5.85 -20.02
N TRP A 73 -5.35 5.53 -19.44
CA TRP A 73 -4.10 6.26 -19.66
C TRP A 73 -3.15 5.43 -20.53
N GLU A 74 -2.51 6.09 -21.49
CA GLU A 74 -1.39 5.52 -22.23
C GLU A 74 -0.14 6.35 -21.99
N ILE A 75 0.97 5.67 -21.72
CA ILE A 75 2.31 6.26 -21.55
C ILE A 75 3.26 5.44 -22.42
N ASP A 76 3.93 6.10 -23.36
CA ASP A 76 4.86 5.47 -24.32
C ASP A 76 4.23 4.31 -25.13
N GLY A 77 2.92 4.40 -25.40
CA GLY A 77 2.17 3.38 -26.13
C GLY A 77 1.76 2.17 -25.27
N GLU A 78 2.04 2.19 -23.97
CA GLU A 78 1.57 1.19 -23.02
C GLU A 78 0.43 1.73 -22.17
N THR A 79 -0.67 0.98 -22.08
CA THR A 79 -1.81 1.33 -21.21
C THR A 79 -1.46 1.08 -19.75
N VAL A 80 -1.66 2.07 -18.89
CA VAL A 80 -1.48 1.92 -17.44
C VAL A 80 -2.69 1.19 -16.86
N GLU A 81 -2.45 0.17 -16.04
CA GLU A 81 -3.55 -0.61 -15.44
C GLU A 81 -4.28 0.19 -14.35
N THR A 82 -5.60 0.31 -14.49
CA THR A 82 -6.48 0.82 -13.44
C THR A 82 -7.00 -0.33 -12.58
N VAL A 83 -6.87 -0.20 -11.26
CA VAL A 83 -7.21 -1.24 -10.28
C VAL A 83 -8.20 -0.75 -9.23
N SER A 84 -9.02 -1.66 -8.72
CA SER A 84 -9.91 -1.42 -7.58
C SER A 84 -9.23 -1.63 -6.23
N ASP A 85 -8.13 -2.37 -6.21
CA ASP A 85 -7.36 -2.69 -5.03
C ASP A 85 -5.90 -3.00 -5.38
N PHE A 86 -5.02 -2.76 -4.43
CA PHE A 86 -3.58 -2.95 -4.61
C PHE A 86 -2.89 -3.31 -3.30
N ILE A 87 -1.82 -4.10 -3.36
CA ILE A 87 -0.96 -4.37 -2.19
C ILE A 87 0.17 -3.35 -2.16
N PHE A 88 0.06 -2.37 -1.28
CA PHE A 88 1.09 -1.36 -1.05
C PHE A 88 1.82 -1.64 0.26
N LEU A 89 3.16 -1.80 0.19
CA LEU A 89 4.02 -2.10 1.35
C LEU A 89 3.49 -3.26 2.23
N GLY A 90 2.92 -4.27 1.57
CA GLY A 90 2.36 -5.47 2.21
C GLY A 90 0.89 -5.35 2.64
N SER A 91 0.32 -4.14 2.69
CA SER A 91 -1.07 -3.89 3.09
C SER A 91 -1.98 -3.75 1.87
N LYS A 92 -3.14 -4.42 1.90
CA LYS A 92 -4.17 -4.25 0.87
C LYS A 92 -4.91 -2.94 1.07
N ILE A 93 -4.92 -2.12 0.04
CA ILE A 93 -5.70 -0.88 -0.05
C ILE A 93 -6.76 -1.07 -1.12
N THR A 94 -7.97 -0.58 -0.87
CA THR A 94 -9.10 -0.63 -1.79
C THR A 94 -9.55 0.79 -2.13
N ALA A 95 -10.08 0.97 -3.34
CA ALA A 95 -10.53 2.27 -3.85
C ALA A 95 -11.67 2.90 -3.02
N ASP A 96 -12.47 2.06 -2.35
CA ASP A 96 -13.55 2.48 -1.45
C ASP A 96 -13.08 2.78 -0.01
N GLY A 97 -11.80 2.53 0.30
CA GLY A 97 -11.21 2.73 1.62
C GLY A 97 -11.63 1.70 2.68
N ASP A 98 -12.33 0.61 2.31
CA ASP A 98 -12.75 -0.42 3.27
C ASP A 98 -11.61 -1.33 3.73
N CYS A 99 -11.18 -1.14 4.98
CA CYS A 99 -10.13 -1.94 5.60
C CYS A 99 -10.56 -3.40 5.89
N SER A 100 -11.85 -3.73 5.80
CA SER A 100 -12.35 -5.08 6.12
C SER A 100 -11.70 -6.18 5.28
N HIS A 101 -11.36 -5.90 4.03
CA HIS A 101 -10.69 -6.84 3.13
C HIS A 101 -9.26 -7.13 3.58
N GLU A 102 -8.51 -6.11 4.03
CA GLU A 102 -7.16 -6.30 4.56
C GLU A 102 -7.17 -7.00 5.91
N ILE A 103 -8.09 -6.64 6.81
CA ILE A 103 -8.25 -7.29 8.12
C ILE A 103 -8.47 -8.79 7.93
N LYS A 104 -9.40 -9.17 7.04
CA LYS A 104 -9.65 -10.58 6.69
C LYS A 104 -8.39 -11.26 6.13
N ARG A 105 -7.66 -10.59 5.23
CA ARG A 105 -6.41 -11.12 4.67
C ARG A 105 -5.35 -11.36 5.74
N ARG A 106 -5.17 -10.43 6.68
CA ARG A 106 -4.22 -10.55 7.80
C ARG A 106 -4.57 -11.69 8.75
N LEU A 107 -5.86 -11.85 9.06
CA LEU A 107 -6.34 -12.99 9.85
C LEU A 107 -6.07 -14.33 9.15
N LEU A 108 -6.25 -14.41 7.83
CA LEU A 108 -5.92 -15.62 7.06
C LEU A 108 -4.42 -15.91 7.04
N LEU A 109 -3.57 -14.88 6.94
CA LEU A 109 -2.11 -15.03 7.04
C LEU A 109 -1.71 -15.53 8.44
N GLY A 110 -2.26 -14.94 9.50
CA GLY A 110 -2.05 -15.41 10.87
C GLY A 110 -2.50 -16.85 11.08
N ARG A 111 -3.66 -17.22 10.54
CA ARG A 111 -4.17 -18.61 10.57
C ARG A 111 -3.21 -19.56 9.86
N LYS A 112 -2.63 -19.16 8.72
CA LYS A 112 -1.62 -19.98 8.01
C LYS A 112 -0.39 -20.23 8.88
N VAL A 113 0.11 -19.20 9.57
CA VAL A 113 1.24 -19.36 10.51
C VAL A 113 0.87 -20.31 11.66
N MET A 114 -0.33 -20.18 12.23
CA MET A 114 -0.83 -21.09 13.25
C MET A 114 -0.85 -22.55 12.77
N THR A 115 -1.36 -22.80 11.55
CA THR A 115 -1.37 -24.15 10.95
C THR A 115 0.04 -24.70 10.74
N ASN A 116 1.00 -23.86 10.33
CA ASN A 116 2.39 -24.29 10.16
C ASN A 116 3.06 -24.69 11.49
N LEU A 117 2.57 -24.17 12.62
CA LEU A 117 3.06 -24.45 13.96
C LEU A 117 2.24 -25.55 14.69
N ASP A 118 1.31 -26.22 13.99
CA ASP A 118 0.37 -27.17 14.58
C ASP A 118 1.06 -28.31 15.35
N SER A 119 2.14 -28.88 14.80
CA SER A 119 2.92 -29.95 15.46
C SER A 119 3.56 -29.48 16.77
N ILE A 120 4.07 -28.24 16.81
CA ILE A 120 4.65 -27.60 18.00
C ILE A 120 3.56 -27.39 19.04
N PHE A 121 2.38 -26.91 18.64
CA PHE A 121 1.27 -26.70 19.56
C PHE A 121 0.68 -27.99 20.11
N LYS A 122 0.76 -29.10 19.36
CA LYS A 122 0.34 -30.44 19.81
C LYS A 122 1.38 -31.18 20.65
N SER A 123 2.65 -30.80 20.58
CA SER A 123 3.74 -31.45 21.35
C SER A 123 3.52 -31.30 22.86
N ARG A 124 3.70 -32.39 23.62
CA ARG A 124 3.65 -32.39 25.09
C ARG A 124 4.96 -31.91 25.73
N ASP A 125 6.05 -31.95 24.97
CA ASP A 125 7.40 -31.58 25.45
C ASP A 125 7.58 -30.06 25.56
N ILE A 126 6.69 -29.30 24.92
CA ILE A 126 6.72 -27.84 24.91
C ILE A 126 5.67 -27.31 25.89
N THR A 127 6.13 -26.53 26.86
CA THR A 127 5.26 -25.95 27.88
C THR A 127 4.33 -24.89 27.30
N LEU A 128 3.15 -24.73 27.90
CA LEU A 128 2.16 -23.74 27.48
C LEU A 128 2.73 -22.30 27.41
N PRO A 129 3.52 -21.81 28.40
CA PRO A 129 4.11 -20.47 28.31
C PRO A 129 4.99 -20.27 27.07
N LYS A 130 5.77 -21.28 26.67
CA LYS A 130 6.60 -21.21 25.45
C LYS A 130 5.75 -21.18 24.18
N LYS A 131 4.65 -21.95 24.13
CA LYS A 131 3.70 -21.91 23.00
C LYS A 131 3.04 -20.55 22.87
N VAL A 132 2.59 -19.96 23.99
CA VAL A 132 2.03 -18.60 24.01
C VAL A 132 3.06 -17.58 23.54
N HIS A 133 4.32 -17.72 23.97
CA HIS A 133 5.41 -16.86 23.50
C HIS A 133 5.60 -16.97 21.98
N LEU A 134 5.58 -18.18 21.40
CA LEU A 134 5.66 -18.38 19.95
C LEU A 134 4.50 -17.72 19.20
N VAL A 135 3.26 -17.83 19.70
CA VAL A 135 2.11 -17.14 19.09
C VAL A 135 2.34 -15.62 19.09
N LYS A 136 2.75 -15.06 20.24
CA LYS A 136 3.04 -13.62 20.34
C LYS A 136 4.19 -13.17 19.45
N ALA A 137 5.20 -14.01 19.24
CA ALA A 137 6.38 -13.66 18.46
C ALA A 137 6.20 -13.86 16.95
N MET A 138 5.38 -14.83 16.53
CA MET A 138 5.30 -15.23 15.11
C MET A 138 3.96 -14.93 14.46
N VAL A 139 2.86 -14.96 15.22
CA VAL A 139 1.50 -14.82 14.68
C VAL A 139 1.04 -13.38 14.82
N PHE A 140 1.18 -12.80 16.01
CA PHE A 140 0.70 -11.45 16.29
C PHE A 140 1.33 -10.39 15.37
N PRO A 141 2.64 -10.39 15.09
CA PRO A 141 3.21 -9.41 14.16
C PRO A 141 2.61 -9.52 12.75
N GLY A 142 2.34 -10.74 12.26
CA GLY A 142 1.74 -10.93 10.95
C GLY A 142 0.29 -10.45 10.85
N VAL A 143 -0.48 -10.61 11.94
CA VAL A 143 -1.89 -10.18 12.03
C VAL A 143 -2.00 -8.67 12.26
N MET A 144 -1.13 -8.10 13.09
CA MET A 144 -1.19 -6.70 13.51
C MET A 144 -0.46 -5.74 12.56
N TYR A 145 0.33 -6.25 11.61
CA TYR A 145 1.02 -5.38 10.67
C TYR A 145 0.03 -4.54 9.86
N GLY A 146 0.24 -3.23 9.84
CA GLY A 146 -0.59 -2.27 9.12
C GLY A 146 -1.89 -1.93 9.82
N CYS A 147 -2.11 -2.37 11.08
CA CYS A 147 -3.32 -2.02 11.82
C CYS A 147 -3.41 -0.52 12.14
N GLU A 148 -2.27 0.17 12.20
CA GLU A 148 -2.18 1.61 12.38
C GLU A 148 -2.81 2.43 11.25
N SER A 149 -3.00 1.83 10.07
CA SER A 149 -3.65 2.48 8.93
C SER A 149 -5.12 2.10 8.79
N TRP A 150 -5.69 1.28 9.70
CA TRP A 150 -7.09 0.89 9.61
C TRP A 150 -8.01 2.00 10.14
N THR A 151 -9.09 2.24 9.42
CA THR A 151 -10.09 3.24 9.78
C THR A 151 -11.21 2.62 10.62
N VAL A 152 -11.59 3.32 11.69
CA VAL A 152 -12.75 2.95 12.51
C VAL A 152 -14.02 3.41 11.80
N LYS A 153 -14.99 2.53 11.64
CA LYS A 153 -16.29 2.87 11.05
C LYS A 153 -17.13 3.62 12.09
N LYS A 154 -18.01 4.51 11.63
CA LYS A 154 -18.92 5.23 12.52
C LYS A 154 -19.77 4.31 13.41
N ALA A 155 -20.09 3.10 12.94
CA ALA A 155 -20.86 2.11 13.72
C ALA A 155 -20.05 1.46 14.86
N GLU A 156 -18.73 1.67 14.90
CA GLU A 156 -17.80 1.12 15.89
C GLU A 156 -17.38 2.17 16.94
N CYS A 157 -17.85 3.42 16.80
CA CYS A 157 -17.72 4.53 17.75
C CYS A 157 -18.99 4.70 18.58
#